data_AF-A0A1F4A3I3-F1
#
_entry.id   AF-A0A1F4A3I3-F1
#
_cell.length_a   1.000
_cell.length_b   1.000
_cell.length_c   1.000
_cell.angle_alpha   90.00
_cell.angle_beta   90.00
_cell.angle_gamma   90.00
#
_symmetry.space_group_name_H-M   'P 1'
#
loop_
_entity.id
_entity.type
_entity.pdbx_description
1 polymer ?
#
loop_
_entity_poly.entity_id
_entity_poly.type
_entity_poly.pdbx_seq_one_letter_code
_entity_poly.pdbx_strand_id
1 'polypeptide(L)'
;MAKMNRIKEIRMNNVWRYLKQQAWLMVLPLLLMAAYGSGAFAAQTPSFSATASGTTNNLTLNATVNVSDADAGINGNMYLGFHFQNTWYVNNGTGWAQYVGGALPVYASGPLASRTIEAVRNADLSSVVGGQLYVGYGLTEADGLANGKYAMVYTVTANVAPVLLGTAGNFAILAKTGISSVPSSAVTGDIGVSPAAASFITGFTLSADATNVFSTSTQVVGRVYAANYAVPTPTNLTTAVLDMQTAYTDAAGRPTPNFLNLGSGNIGGLTLVPGLYQWGSSVTIPADVTLSGGASDVWIFQMSGDLVMSASKRITLAGGAQAKNIFWQVAGQVTIGAGAHFEGIILSQTAITLQTGATMNGRALAQSQVALDSATVTKPAP
;
A
#
# COMPACT_ATOMS: atom_id res chain seq x y z
N MET A 1 78.48 -15.80 -50.55
CA MET A 1 77.73 -16.71 -49.65
C MET A 1 76.79 -15.98 -48.67
N ALA A 2 77.18 -14.87 -48.02
CA ALA A 2 76.35 -14.18 -47.01
C ALA A 2 75.00 -13.60 -47.53
N LYS A 3 74.92 -13.15 -48.79
CA LYS A 3 73.68 -12.59 -49.38
C LYS A 3 72.57 -13.64 -49.59
N MET A 4 72.93 -14.91 -49.77
CA MET A 4 71.98 -16.00 -50.07
C MET A 4 71.35 -16.58 -48.80
N ASN A 5 72.05 -16.54 -47.65
CA ASN A 5 71.50 -16.95 -46.36
C ASN A 5 70.45 -15.96 -45.83
N ARG A 6 70.65 -14.64 -46.00
CA ARG A 6 69.67 -13.61 -45.60
C ARG A 6 68.32 -13.75 -46.32
N ILE A 7 68.32 -14.17 -47.59
CA ILE A 7 67.09 -14.34 -48.37
C ILE A 7 66.29 -15.58 -47.93
N LYS A 8 66.97 -16.66 -47.54
CA LYS A 8 66.30 -17.86 -46.98
C LYS A 8 65.66 -17.56 -45.62
N GLU A 9 66.34 -16.80 -44.78
CA GLU A 9 65.87 -16.44 -43.43
C GLU A 9 64.65 -15.50 -43.48
N ILE A 10 64.63 -14.52 -44.39
CA ILE A 10 63.48 -13.64 -44.61
C ILE A 10 62.28 -14.41 -45.18
N ARG A 11 62.49 -15.35 -46.10
CA ARG A 11 61.40 -16.19 -46.63
C ARG A 11 60.82 -17.12 -45.57
N MET A 12 61.63 -17.73 -44.72
CA MET A 12 61.14 -18.55 -43.61
C MET A 12 60.34 -17.74 -42.59
N ASN A 13 60.82 -16.55 -42.19
CA ASN A 13 60.11 -15.71 -41.22
C ASN A 13 58.74 -15.22 -41.73
N ASN A 14 58.63 -14.95 -43.03
CA ASN A 14 57.35 -14.58 -43.64
C ASN A 14 56.38 -15.76 -43.74
N VAL A 15 56.87 -16.97 -44.03
CA VAL A 15 56.04 -18.20 -44.03
C VAL A 15 55.56 -18.53 -42.61
N TRP A 16 56.41 -18.40 -41.59
CA TRP A 16 56.02 -18.61 -40.19
C TRP A 16 55.03 -17.55 -39.68
N ARG A 17 55.13 -16.29 -40.14
CA ARG A 17 54.14 -15.26 -39.87
C ARG A 17 52.79 -15.57 -40.52
N TYR A 18 52.79 -16.06 -41.76
CA TYR A 18 51.57 -16.43 -42.48
C TYR A 18 50.89 -17.65 -41.86
N LEU A 19 51.67 -18.67 -41.47
CA LEU A 19 51.17 -19.85 -40.77
C LEU A 19 50.62 -19.52 -39.37
N LYS A 20 51.24 -18.58 -38.64
CA LYS A 20 50.71 -18.08 -37.35
C LYS A 20 49.42 -17.28 -37.52
N GLN A 21 49.28 -16.46 -38.57
CA GLN A 21 48.03 -15.75 -38.85
C GLN A 21 46.89 -16.69 -39.30
N GLN A 22 47.20 -17.70 -40.11
CA GLN A 22 46.23 -18.72 -40.53
C GLN A 22 45.79 -19.60 -39.35
N ALA A 23 46.70 -19.97 -38.44
CA ALA A 23 46.37 -20.68 -37.21
C ALA A 23 45.50 -19.83 -36.26
N TRP A 24 45.74 -18.52 -36.17
CA TRP A 24 44.89 -17.60 -35.40
C TRP A 24 43.48 -17.43 -35.99
N LEU A 25 43.35 -17.42 -37.32
CA LEU A 25 42.06 -17.34 -38.01
C LEU A 25 41.24 -18.63 -37.95
N MET A 26 41.89 -19.80 -37.80
CA MET A 26 41.19 -21.09 -37.62
C MET A 26 40.74 -21.35 -36.18
N VAL A 27 41.35 -20.70 -35.18
CA VAL A 27 40.98 -20.86 -33.75
C VAL A 27 39.96 -19.81 -33.31
N LEU A 28 39.83 -18.69 -34.03
CA LEU A 28 38.85 -17.63 -33.73
C LEU A 28 37.38 -18.11 -33.68
N PRO A 29 36.90 -19.00 -34.56
CA PRO A 29 35.53 -19.53 -34.49
C PRO A 29 35.32 -20.45 -33.26
N LEU A 30 36.33 -21.24 -32.89
CA LEU A 30 36.28 -22.11 -31.71
C LEU A 30 36.36 -21.31 -30.39
N LEU A 31 37.14 -20.22 -30.36
CA LEU A 31 37.21 -19.33 -29.19
C LEU A 31 35.95 -18.47 -29.04
N LEU A 32 35.28 -18.08 -30.14
CA LEU A 32 33.99 -17.37 -30.06
C LEU A 32 32.87 -18.29 -29.54
N MET A 33 32.88 -19.58 -29.88
CA MET A 33 31.91 -20.55 -29.34
C MET A 33 32.12 -20.86 -27.85
N ALA A 34 33.33 -20.70 -27.32
CA ALA A 34 33.63 -20.87 -25.89
C ALA A 34 33.47 -19.57 -25.06
N ALA A 35 33.61 -18.40 -25.68
CA ALA A 35 33.41 -17.10 -25.03
C ALA A 35 31.93 -16.69 -24.95
N TYR A 36 31.08 -17.17 -25.87
CA TYR A 36 29.65 -17.32 -25.62
C TYR A 36 29.42 -18.64 -24.90
N GLY A 37 29.93 -18.74 -23.67
CA GLY A 37 29.30 -19.62 -22.71
C GLY A 37 27.81 -19.30 -22.76
N SER A 38 26.99 -20.29 -23.09
CA SER A 38 25.57 -20.25 -22.85
C SER A 38 25.39 -20.00 -21.35
N GLY A 39 25.41 -18.74 -20.94
CA GLY A 39 24.54 -18.31 -19.87
C GLY A 39 23.19 -18.76 -20.38
N ALA A 40 22.73 -19.92 -19.92
CA ALA A 40 21.35 -20.29 -20.09
C ALA A 40 20.61 -19.10 -19.50
N PHE A 41 20.09 -18.23 -20.38
CA PHE A 41 19.11 -17.25 -19.95
C PHE A 41 18.08 -18.10 -19.22
N ALA A 42 17.90 -17.86 -17.93
CA ALA A 42 16.91 -18.60 -17.16
C ALA A 42 15.62 -18.54 -17.97
N ALA A 43 15.07 -19.71 -18.33
CA ALA A 43 13.90 -19.78 -19.18
C ALA A 43 12.84 -18.84 -18.62
N GLN A 44 12.26 -17.99 -19.48
CA GLN A 44 11.27 -17.02 -19.05
C GLN A 44 10.14 -17.77 -18.35
N THR A 45 9.94 -17.51 -17.07
CA THR A 45 8.80 -18.03 -16.31
C THR A 45 7.55 -17.22 -16.65
N PRO A 46 6.35 -17.81 -16.56
CA PRO A 46 5.11 -17.04 -16.71
C PRO A 46 5.11 -15.84 -15.78
N SER A 47 4.71 -14.67 -16.29
CA SER A 47 4.45 -13.51 -15.44
C SER A 47 3.25 -12.74 -15.92
N PHE A 48 2.57 -12.10 -14.97
CA PHE A 48 1.28 -11.46 -15.18
C PHE A 48 1.30 -10.11 -14.47
N SER A 49 0.78 -9.08 -15.12
CA SER A 49 0.63 -7.77 -14.52
C SER A 49 -0.55 -7.04 -15.14
N ALA A 50 -0.95 -5.92 -14.55
CA ALA A 50 -1.87 -5.00 -15.18
C ALA A 50 -1.40 -3.55 -14.98
N THR A 51 -1.74 -2.70 -15.94
CA THR A 51 -1.69 -1.26 -15.78
C THR A 51 -3.11 -0.71 -15.82
N ALA A 52 -3.35 0.31 -15.01
CA ALA A 52 -4.61 1.01 -14.95
C ALA A 52 -4.41 2.48 -15.34
N SER A 53 -5.38 3.03 -16.05
CA SER A 53 -5.42 4.44 -16.41
C SER A 53 -6.84 4.98 -16.29
N GLY A 54 -6.96 6.24 -15.89
CA GLY A 54 -8.25 6.89 -15.62
C GLY A 54 -8.67 6.76 -14.16
N THR A 55 -9.96 6.97 -13.90
CA THR A 55 -10.59 6.91 -12.58
C THR A 55 -11.50 5.70 -12.50
N THR A 56 -11.94 5.28 -11.31
CA THR A 56 -12.81 4.09 -11.14
C THR A 56 -14.09 4.14 -11.97
N ASN A 57 -14.63 5.34 -12.24
CA ASN A 57 -15.83 5.56 -13.06
C ASN A 57 -15.56 5.70 -14.58
N ASN A 58 -14.28 5.68 -14.99
CA ASN A 58 -13.86 5.69 -16.39
C ASN A 58 -12.50 4.99 -16.51
N LEU A 59 -12.47 3.71 -16.12
CA LEU A 59 -11.26 2.94 -15.93
C LEU A 59 -10.93 2.16 -17.21
N THR A 60 -9.66 2.21 -17.62
CA THR A 60 -9.10 1.30 -18.62
C THR A 60 -8.04 0.43 -17.95
N LEU A 61 -8.14 -0.89 -18.14
CA LEU A 61 -7.24 -1.90 -17.58
C LEU A 61 -6.57 -2.67 -18.71
N ASN A 62 -5.24 -2.61 -18.75
CA ASN A 62 -4.41 -3.34 -19.69
C ASN A 62 -3.64 -4.44 -18.94
N ALA A 63 -4.05 -5.69 -19.12
CA ALA A 63 -3.39 -6.83 -18.51
C ALA A 63 -2.29 -7.37 -19.42
N THR A 64 -1.07 -7.52 -18.90
CA THR A 64 0.05 -8.10 -19.62
C THR A 64 0.25 -9.55 -19.19
N VAL A 65 0.32 -10.44 -20.17
CA VAL A 65 0.63 -11.86 -19.99
C VAL A 65 1.94 -12.12 -20.68
N ASN A 66 2.94 -12.55 -19.93
CA ASN A 66 4.20 -13.05 -20.45
C ASN A 66 4.16 -14.58 -20.42
N VAL A 67 4.16 -15.18 -21.61
CA VAL A 67 4.15 -16.63 -21.81
C VAL A 67 5.55 -17.17 -21.56
N SER A 68 5.64 -18.38 -21.01
CA SER A 68 6.93 -19.03 -20.77
C SER A 68 7.59 -19.45 -22.08
N ASP A 69 8.92 -19.54 -22.09
CA ASP A 69 9.65 -20.04 -23.28
C ASP A 69 9.22 -21.46 -23.67
N ALA A 70 8.79 -22.27 -22.70
CA ALA A 70 8.34 -23.64 -22.90
C ALA A 70 6.98 -23.72 -23.62
N ASP A 71 6.13 -22.69 -23.49
CA ASP A 71 4.79 -22.67 -24.06
C ASP A 71 4.69 -21.77 -25.31
N ALA A 72 5.68 -20.90 -25.53
CA ALA A 72 5.68 -19.95 -26.63
C ALA A 72 5.59 -20.64 -28.01
N GLY A 73 4.63 -20.21 -28.83
CA GLY A 73 4.37 -20.76 -30.16
C GLY A 73 3.57 -22.07 -30.18
N ILE A 74 3.32 -22.69 -29.03
CA ILE A 74 2.47 -23.89 -28.92
C ILE A 74 1.00 -23.47 -28.88
N ASN A 75 0.13 -24.23 -29.54
CA ASN A 75 -1.31 -23.98 -29.47
C ASN A 75 -1.82 -24.13 -28.04
N GLY A 76 -2.51 -23.11 -27.56
CA GLY A 76 -3.15 -23.08 -26.24
C GLY A 76 -4.26 -22.03 -26.18
N ASN A 77 -4.67 -21.71 -24.96
CA ASN A 77 -5.75 -20.81 -24.64
C ASN A 77 -5.30 -19.72 -23.68
N MET A 78 -5.89 -18.53 -23.82
CA MET A 78 -5.82 -17.44 -22.85
C MET A 78 -7.16 -17.27 -22.18
N TYR A 79 -7.12 -16.85 -20.91
CA TYR A 79 -8.29 -16.72 -20.05
C TYR A 79 -8.29 -15.34 -19.38
N LEU A 80 -9.48 -14.75 -19.30
CA LEU A 80 -9.70 -13.45 -18.69
C LEU A 80 -10.90 -13.58 -17.75
N GLY A 81 -10.66 -13.37 -16.45
CA GLY A 81 -11.66 -13.56 -15.39
C GLY A 81 -11.76 -12.33 -14.51
N PHE A 82 -12.95 -12.08 -13.95
CA PHE A 82 -13.21 -11.01 -13.02
C PHE A 82 -14.06 -11.55 -11.87
N HIS A 83 -13.59 -11.42 -10.65
CA HIS A 83 -14.26 -11.93 -9.46
C HIS A 83 -14.78 -10.79 -8.59
N PHE A 84 -16.06 -10.83 -8.22
CA PHE A 84 -16.68 -9.85 -7.33
C PHE A 84 -17.82 -10.48 -6.51
N GLN A 85 -17.84 -10.23 -5.20
CA GLN A 85 -18.90 -10.71 -4.27
C GLN A 85 -19.28 -12.19 -4.47
N ASN A 86 -18.27 -13.07 -4.62
CA ASN A 86 -18.44 -14.52 -4.83
C ASN A 86 -18.98 -14.93 -6.21
N THR A 87 -19.04 -14.00 -7.16
CA THR A 87 -19.44 -14.25 -8.55
C THR A 87 -18.21 -14.11 -9.45
N TRP A 88 -18.04 -15.09 -10.35
CA TRP A 88 -17.06 -15.00 -11.42
C TRP A 88 -17.73 -14.51 -12.70
N TYR A 89 -17.07 -13.58 -13.37
CA TYR A 89 -17.33 -13.17 -14.73
C TYR A 89 -16.13 -13.57 -15.58
N VAL A 90 -16.37 -14.00 -16.81
CA VAL A 90 -15.34 -14.47 -17.73
C VAL A 90 -15.58 -13.82 -19.07
N ASN A 91 -14.49 -13.46 -19.76
CA ASN A 91 -14.56 -12.87 -21.08
C ASN A 91 -14.19 -13.92 -22.13
N ASN A 92 -15.10 -14.21 -23.05
CA ASN A 92 -14.94 -15.21 -24.10
C ASN A 92 -14.44 -14.63 -25.44
N GLY A 93 -13.89 -13.41 -25.43
CA GLY A 93 -13.45 -12.68 -26.61
C GLY A 93 -14.55 -11.80 -27.25
N THR A 94 -15.82 -12.02 -26.89
CA THR A 94 -16.95 -11.19 -27.36
C THR A 94 -17.50 -10.24 -26.29
N GLY A 95 -17.18 -10.49 -25.02
CA GLY A 95 -17.64 -9.68 -23.90
C GLY A 95 -17.58 -10.44 -22.58
N TRP A 96 -17.92 -9.73 -21.50
CA TRP A 96 -17.99 -10.28 -20.14
C TRP A 96 -19.35 -10.92 -19.86
N ALA A 97 -19.34 -12.15 -19.34
CA ALA A 97 -20.54 -12.85 -18.91
C ALA A 97 -20.31 -13.54 -17.56
N GLN A 98 -21.36 -13.72 -16.77
CA GLN A 98 -21.29 -14.47 -15.52
C GLN A 98 -20.95 -15.94 -15.82
N TYR A 99 -20.00 -16.48 -15.09
CA TYR A 99 -19.64 -17.89 -15.13
C TYR A 99 -20.61 -18.70 -14.26
N VAL A 100 -21.27 -19.68 -14.88
CA VAL A 100 -22.31 -20.52 -14.26
C VAL A 100 -21.87 -21.98 -14.10
N GLY A 101 -20.57 -22.27 -14.27
CA GLY A 101 -19.99 -23.61 -14.26
C GLY A 101 -19.79 -24.19 -15.67
N GLY A 102 -19.10 -25.32 -15.75
CA GLY A 102 -18.74 -26.00 -17.01
C GLY A 102 -17.25 -25.87 -17.35
N ALA A 103 -16.92 -25.87 -18.64
CA ALA A 103 -15.56 -25.57 -19.10
C ALA A 103 -15.32 -24.06 -19.05
N LEU A 104 -14.10 -23.63 -18.69
CA LEU A 104 -13.79 -22.22 -18.59
C LEU A 104 -13.83 -21.56 -19.98
N PRO A 105 -14.62 -20.49 -20.19
CA PRO A 105 -14.66 -19.80 -21.48
C PRO A 105 -13.30 -19.24 -21.88
N VAL A 106 -12.89 -19.56 -23.11
CA VAL A 106 -11.60 -19.15 -23.68
C VAL A 106 -11.73 -17.73 -24.23
N TYR A 107 -10.85 -16.83 -23.81
CA TYR A 107 -10.77 -15.47 -24.34
C TYR A 107 -10.20 -15.45 -25.76
N ALA A 108 -9.10 -16.18 -25.97
CA ALA A 108 -8.45 -16.36 -27.26
C ALA A 108 -7.71 -17.70 -27.31
N SER A 109 -7.66 -18.34 -28.48
CA SER A 109 -6.91 -19.57 -28.72
C SER A 109 -5.93 -19.43 -29.89
N GLY A 110 -4.95 -20.33 -29.95
CA GLY A 110 -3.93 -20.39 -31.00
C GLY A 110 -2.51 -20.45 -30.42
N PRO A 111 -1.47 -20.20 -31.24
CA PRO A 111 -0.08 -20.17 -30.77
C PRO A 111 0.08 -19.13 -29.66
N LEU A 112 0.52 -19.59 -28.48
CA LEU A 112 0.69 -18.74 -27.31
C LEU A 112 1.84 -17.76 -27.52
N ALA A 113 1.60 -16.49 -27.20
CA ALA A 113 2.59 -15.43 -27.29
C ALA A 113 2.31 -14.37 -26.23
N SER A 114 3.37 -13.82 -25.65
CA SER A 114 3.31 -12.71 -24.71
C SER A 114 2.59 -11.52 -25.33
N ARG A 115 1.64 -10.93 -24.61
CA ARG A 115 0.81 -9.83 -25.11
C ARG A 115 0.20 -9.00 -23.99
N THR A 116 -0.26 -7.82 -24.36
CA THR A 116 -1.14 -6.98 -23.54
C THR A 116 -2.58 -7.08 -24.06
N ILE A 117 -3.51 -7.28 -23.13
CA ILE A 117 -4.94 -7.42 -23.35
C ILE A 117 -5.62 -6.20 -22.71
N GLU A 118 -6.35 -5.43 -23.50
CA GLU A 118 -7.28 -4.41 -22.97
C GLU A 118 -8.48 -5.14 -22.35
N ALA A 119 -8.39 -5.44 -21.06
CA ALA A 119 -9.38 -6.24 -20.35
C ALA A 119 -10.68 -5.46 -20.08
N VAL A 120 -10.53 -4.16 -19.85
CA VAL A 120 -11.60 -3.21 -19.58
C VAL A 120 -11.24 -1.91 -20.29
N ARG A 121 -12.20 -1.27 -20.96
CA ARG A 121 -12.01 -0.01 -21.67
C ARG A 121 -13.05 1.01 -21.23
N ASN A 122 -12.59 2.13 -20.68
CA ASN A 122 -13.41 3.29 -20.31
C ASN A 122 -14.71 2.92 -19.55
N ALA A 123 -14.62 1.95 -18.64
CA ALA A 123 -15.79 1.41 -17.96
C ALA A 123 -15.97 2.07 -16.59
N ASP A 124 -17.23 2.22 -16.18
CA ASP A 124 -17.56 2.58 -14.81
C ASP A 124 -17.56 1.31 -13.94
N LEU A 125 -16.54 1.18 -13.09
CA LEU A 125 -16.39 0.08 -12.14
C LEU A 125 -16.68 0.52 -10.69
N SER A 126 -17.29 1.69 -10.48
CA SER A 126 -17.56 2.23 -9.15
C SER A 126 -18.45 1.33 -8.29
N SER A 127 -19.34 0.54 -8.92
CA SER A 127 -20.22 -0.43 -8.26
C SER A 127 -19.55 -1.76 -7.92
N VAL A 128 -18.32 -2.00 -8.42
CA VAL A 128 -17.58 -3.25 -8.25
C VAL A 128 -16.21 -3.04 -7.58
N VAL A 129 -16.09 -2.01 -6.73
CA VAL A 129 -14.89 -1.79 -5.90
C VAL A 129 -14.62 -3.03 -5.03
N GLY A 130 -13.36 -3.48 -5.01
CA GLY A 130 -12.95 -4.77 -4.45
C GLY A 130 -13.01 -5.93 -5.45
N GLY A 131 -13.56 -5.70 -6.66
CA GLY A 131 -13.53 -6.67 -7.75
C GLY A 131 -12.11 -6.92 -8.25
N GLN A 132 -11.82 -8.16 -8.62
CA GLN A 132 -10.47 -8.62 -8.91
C GLN A 132 -10.36 -9.12 -10.34
N LEU A 133 -9.43 -8.57 -11.11
CA LEU A 133 -9.10 -9.02 -12.46
C LEU A 133 -8.06 -10.13 -12.39
N TYR A 134 -8.34 -11.23 -13.07
CA TYR A 134 -7.45 -12.37 -13.25
C TYR A 134 -7.14 -12.56 -14.73
N VAL A 135 -5.89 -12.89 -15.03
CA VAL A 135 -5.47 -13.34 -16.36
C VAL A 135 -4.68 -14.62 -16.24
N GLY A 136 -4.75 -15.44 -17.30
CA GLY A 136 -3.98 -16.67 -17.37
C GLY A 136 -3.88 -17.21 -18.78
N TYR A 137 -3.09 -18.26 -18.93
CA TYR A 137 -2.98 -19.03 -20.16
C TYR A 137 -2.69 -20.50 -19.83
N GLY A 138 -2.81 -21.37 -20.82
CA GLY A 138 -2.36 -22.76 -20.72
C GLY A 138 -2.51 -23.50 -22.04
N LEU A 139 -1.79 -24.60 -22.20
CA LEU A 139 -2.01 -25.52 -23.33
C LEU A 139 -3.41 -26.15 -23.26
N THR A 140 -3.89 -26.35 -22.04
CA THR A 140 -5.27 -26.69 -21.67
C THR A 140 -5.63 -25.94 -20.39
N GLU A 141 -6.91 -25.96 -20.01
CA GLU A 141 -7.35 -25.43 -18.71
C GLU A 141 -6.63 -26.13 -17.54
N ALA A 142 -6.50 -27.46 -17.60
CA ALA A 142 -5.82 -28.25 -16.58
C ALA A 142 -4.34 -27.91 -16.46
N ASP A 143 -3.65 -27.66 -17.59
CA ASP A 143 -2.26 -27.20 -17.60
C ASP A 143 -2.13 -25.83 -16.92
N GLY A 144 -3.01 -24.89 -17.26
CA GLY A 144 -2.99 -23.55 -16.68
C GLY A 144 -3.13 -23.56 -15.15
N LEU A 145 -4.07 -24.36 -14.63
CA LEU A 145 -4.33 -24.49 -13.20
C LEU A 145 -3.21 -25.24 -12.47
N ALA A 146 -2.77 -26.38 -13.00
CA ALA A 146 -1.77 -27.23 -12.35
C ALA A 146 -0.38 -26.56 -12.27
N ASN A 147 -0.05 -25.70 -13.23
CA ASN A 147 1.25 -25.05 -13.34
C ASN A 147 1.23 -23.56 -12.93
N GLY A 148 0.13 -23.07 -12.33
CA GLY A 148 0.04 -21.70 -11.83
C GLY A 148 0.21 -20.63 -12.92
N LYS A 149 -0.22 -20.90 -14.15
CA LYS A 149 -0.12 -19.99 -15.30
C LYS A 149 -1.27 -18.97 -15.31
N TYR A 150 -1.63 -18.46 -14.14
CA TYR A 150 -2.62 -17.42 -13.94
C TYR A 150 -2.31 -16.59 -12.70
N ALA A 151 -2.80 -15.35 -12.66
CA ALA A 151 -2.69 -14.51 -11.48
C ALA A 151 -3.82 -13.49 -11.39
N MET A 152 -4.12 -13.06 -10.17
CA MET A 152 -4.80 -11.80 -9.93
C MET A 152 -3.85 -10.67 -10.31
N VAL A 153 -4.23 -9.81 -11.24
CA VAL A 153 -3.38 -8.73 -11.75
C VAL A 153 -3.86 -7.33 -11.38
N TYR A 154 -5.12 -7.19 -10.96
CA TYR A 154 -5.66 -5.91 -10.54
C TYR A 154 -6.80 -6.09 -9.54
N THR A 155 -6.94 -5.15 -8.60
CA THR A 155 -8.14 -5.03 -7.75
C THR A 155 -8.71 -3.64 -7.95
N VAL A 156 -10.01 -3.54 -8.23
CA VAL A 156 -10.71 -2.28 -8.40
C VAL A 156 -10.72 -1.54 -7.07
N THR A 157 -10.17 -0.33 -7.06
CA THR A 157 -10.13 0.55 -5.90
C THR A 157 -11.08 1.73 -6.09
N ALA A 158 -11.57 2.31 -5.00
CA ALA A 158 -12.37 3.52 -5.07
C ALA A 158 -11.48 4.77 -5.19
N ASN A 159 -11.95 5.77 -5.94
CA ASN A 159 -11.35 7.10 -5.96
C ASN A 159 -11.99 7.96 -4.86
N VAL A 160 -11.39 7.96 -3.67
CA VAL A 160 -11.85 8.73 -2.52
C VAL A 160 -10.87 9.87 -2.26
N ALA A 161 -11.37 11.11 -2.20
CA ALA A 161 -10.53 12.25 -1.83
C ALA A 161 -10.07 12.14 -0.36
N PRO A 162 -8.83 12.49 -0.01
CA PRO A 162 -8.37 12.48 1.37
C PRO A 162 -9.16 13.47 2.24
N VAL A 163 -9.15 13.27 3.55
CA VAL A 163 -9.74 14.22 4.53
C VAL A 163 -8.73 15.32 4.80
N LEU A 164 -9.15 16.58 4.65
CA LEU A 164 -8.26 17.72 4.91
C LEU A 164 -8.19 18.00 6.42
N LEU A 165 -7.00 17.83 7.00
CA LEU A 165 -6.78 18.05 8.43
C LEU A 165 -6.54 19.52 8.81
N GLY A 166 -6.33 20.40 7.83
CA GLY A 166 -5.90 21.78 8.08
C GLY A 166 -4.67 21.83 9.01
N THR A 167 -4.68 22.76 9.95
CA THR A 167 -3.62 22.94 10.94
C THR A 167 -3.56 21.83 12.00
N ALA A 168 -4.61 21.02 12.17
CA ALA A 168 -4.56 19.81 13.00
C ALA A 168 -3.53 18.80 12.47
N GLY A 169 -3.28 18.81 11.16
CA GLY A 169 -2.27 17.95 10.51
C GLY A 169 -0.83 18.18 11.00
N ASN A 170 -0.57 19.28 11.70
CA ASN A 170 0.74 19.58 12.27
C ASN A 170 1.06 18.75 13.52
N PHE A 171 0.04 18.23 14.21
CA PHE A 171 0.17 17.53 15.48
C PHE A 171 0.23 16.01 15.31
N ALA A 172 1.02 15.35 16.16
CA ALA A 172 0.93 13.91 16.40
C ALA A 172 -0.27 13.59 17.31
N ILE A 173 -0.50 14.45 18.32
CA ILE A 173 -1.61 14.31 19.28
C ILE A 173 -2.27 15.67 19.48
N LEU A 174 -3.58 15.76 19.24
CA LEU A 174 -4.37 16.95 19.54
C LEU A 174 -5.62 16.53 20.30
N ALA A 175 -5.85 17.13 21.47
CA ALA A 175 -6.97 16.78 22.33
C ALA A 175 -7.68 18.04 22.85
N LYS A 176 -8.96 17.93 23.23
CA LYS A 176 -9.70 19.07 23.81
C LYS A 176 -9.61 19.16 25.33
N THR A 177 -9.63 18.01 26.01
CA THR A 177 -9.80 17.96 27.47
C THR A 177 -8.56 17.51 28.24
N GLY A 178 -7.60 16.84 27.58
CA GLY A 178 -6.34 16.46 28.22
C GLY A 178 -5.52 15.44 27.43
N ILE A 179 -4.24 15.35 27.76
CA ILE A 179 -3.33 14.31 27.28
C ILE A 179 -2.59 13.74 28.49
N SER A 180 -2.72 12.46 28.76
CA SER A 180 -2.01 11.79 29.86
C SER A 180 -1.03 10.75 29.36
N SER A 181 0.07 10.60 30.10
CA SER A 181 1.03 9.52 29.92
C SER A 181 1.26 8.81 31.26
N VAL A 182 1.17 7.48 31.28
CA VAL A 182 1.87 6.65 32.26
C VAL A 182 3.27 6.42 31.69
N PRO A 183 4.32 7.09 32.21
CA PRO A 183 5.61 7.17 31.53
C PRO A 183 6.38 5.85 31.53
N SER A 184 7.29 5.62 30.56
CA SER A 184 7.70 6.55 29.50
C SER A 184 7.06 6.25 28.14
N SER A 185 6.28 7.20 27.63
CA SER A 185 5.86 7.23 26.22
C SER A 185 6.94 7.85 25.33
N ALA A 186 6.84 7.60 24.01
CA ALA A 186 7.68 8.23 23.00
C ALA A 186 6.81 8.82 21.88
N VAL A 187 6.80 10.14 21.76
CA VAL A 187 6.01 10.85 20.75
C VAL A 187 6.95 11.57 19.77
N THR A 188 6.79 11.32 18.48
CA THR A 188 7.48 12.06 17.41
C THR A 188 6.49 12.96 16.70
N GLY A 189 6.64 14.27 16.90
CA GLY A 189 5.72 15.32 16.46
C GLY A 189 5.13 16.13 17.61
N ASP A 190 4.52 17.25 17.27
CA ASP A 190 3.95 18.19 18.25
C ASP A 190 2.69 17.62 18.92
N ILE A 191 2.46 17.99 20.19
CA ILE A 191 1.23 17.68 20.91
C ILE A 191 0.52 18.94 21.40
N GLY A 192 -0.80 18.93 21.47
CA GLY A 192 -1.59 20.11 21.82
C GLY A 192 -2.86 19.82 22.61
N VAL A 193 -3.21 20.68 23.57
CA VAL A 193 -4.54 20.70 24.22
C VAL A 193 -5.22 22.06 24.13
N SER A 194 -6.49 22.08 23.70
CA SER A 194 -7.33 23.29 23.74
C SER A 194 -8.82 22.94 23.68
N PRO A 195 -9.68 23.53 24.52
CA PRO A 195 -9.43 24.70 25.36
C PRO A 195 -8.80 24.39 26.73
N ALA A 196 -8.47 23.13 27.03
CA ALA A 196 -7.83 22.78 28.29
C ALA A 196 -6.46 23.46 28.47
N ALA A 197 -6.12 23.75 29.73
CA ALA A 197 -4.83 24.31 30.11
C ALA A 197 -3.74 23.22 30.18
N ALA A 198 -2.48 23.64 30.26
CA ALA A 198 -1.31 22.76 30.36
C ALA A 198 -1.35 21.80 31.56
N SER A 199 -2.10 22.13 32.62
CA SER A 199 -2.31 21.26 33.78
C SER A 199 -3.04 19.95 33.44
N PHE A 200 -3.71 19.89 32.28
CA PHE A 200 -4.34 18.68 31.75
C PHE A 200 -3.41 17.85 30.85
N ILE A 201 -2.15 18.28 30.71
CA ILE A 201 -1.08 17.46 30.12
C ILE A 201 -0.29 16.83 31.26
N THR A 202 -0.58 15.57 31.58
CA THR A 202 -0.07 14.90 32.78
C THR A 202 0.90 13.77 32.43
N GLY A 203 1.88 13.51 33.31
CA GLY A 203 2.89 12.47 33.12
C GLY A 203 4.05 12.83 32.18
N PHE A 204 4.01 13.97 31.49
CA PHE A 204 5.07 14.37 30.55
C PHE A 204 6.27 15.08 31.20
N THR A 205 6.15 15.57 32.44
CA THR A 205 7.16 16.42 33.10
C THR A 205 7.59 17.58 32.20
N LEU A 206 6.68 18.56 32.04
CA LEU A 206 6.86 19.65 31.09
C LEU A 206 7.86 20.71 31.60
N SER A 207 8.75 21.15 30.72
CA SER A 207 9.59 22.34 30.92
C SER A 207 9.15 23.42 29.94
N ALA A 208 8.57 24.51 30.46
CA ALA A 208 8.21 25.67 29.63
C ALA A 208 9.44 26.28 28.98
N ASP A 209 9.31 26.70 27.72
CA ASP A 209 10.31 27.51 27.04
C ASP A 209 10.36 28.93 27.63
N ALA A 210 11.48 29.64 27.44
CA ALA A 210 11.67 31.00 27.95
C ALA A 210 10.59 32.00 27.48
N THR A 211 10.01 31.77 26.31
CA THR A 211 8.90 32.60 25.77
C THR A 211 7.53 32.22 26.31
N ASN A 212 7.43 31.07 26.99
CA ASN A 212 6.18 30.46 27.46
C ASN A 212 5.13 30.23 26.35
N VAL A 213 5.53 30.17 25.07
CA VAL A 213 4.63 29.84 23.95
C VAL A 213 4.50 28.33 23.74
N PHE A 214 5.46 27.54 24.22
CA PHE A 214 5.41 26.08 24.23
C PHE A 214 6.16 25.53 25.45
N SER A 215 6.04 24.22 25.67
CA SER A 215 6.91 23.46 26.57
C SER A 215 7.55 22.28 25.86
N THR A 216 8.53 21.67 26.52
CA THR A 216 9.26 20.49 26.06
C THR A 216 9.13 19.35 27.06
N SER A 217 9.37 18.13 26.60
CA SER A 217 9.41 16.92 27.41
C SER A 217 10.41 15.94 26.79
N THR A 218 11.10 15.15 27.62
CA THR A 218 11.97 14.07 27.14
C THR A 218 11.21 12.96 26.40
N GLN A 219 9.89 12.89 26.58
CA GLN A 219 9.00 11.94 25.90
C GLN A 219 8.51 12.45 24.54
N VAL A 220 8.82 13.69 24.14
CA VAL A 220 8.28 14.34 22.93
C VAL A 220 9.42 14.89 22.08
N VAL A 221 9.66 14.27 20.92
CA VAL A 221 10.47 14.83 19.83
C VAL A 221 9.60 15.81 19.04
N GLY A 222 9.43 17.00 19.61
CA GLY A 222 8.52 18.03 19.13
C GLY A 222 8.28 19.09 20.21
N ARG A 223 7.20 19.86 20.06
CA ARG A 223 6.75 20.86 21.04
C ARG A 223 5.41 20.49 21.64
N VAL A 224 5.23 20.87 22.90
CA VAL A 224 3.99 20.72 23.65
C VAL A 224 3.31 22.08 23.71
N TYR A 225 2.03 22.15 23.35
CA TYR A 225 1.25 23.39 23.33
C TYR A 225 -0.01 23.25 24.18
N ALA A 226 -0.41 24.33 24.86
CA ALA A 226 -1.64 24.37 25.64
C ALA A 226 -2.34 25.73 25.53
N ALA A 227 -3.65 25.76 25.78
CA ALA A 227 -4.48 26.96 25.57
C ALA A 227 -4.11 28.16 26.45
N ASN A 228 -3.45 27.94 27.59
CA ASN A 228 -3.04 29.00 28.53
C ASN A 228 -1.58 29.46 28.35
N TYR A 229 -0.92 29.06 27.25
CA TYR A 229 0.41 29.55 26.88
C TYR A 229 0.36 30.94 26.25
N ALA A 230 1.52 31.59 26.14
CA ALA A 230 1.64 32.92 25.56
C ALA A 230 1.26 32.95 24.06
N VAL A 231 0.87 34.12 23.57
CA VAL A 231 0.54 34.37 22.15
C VAL A 231 1.76 34.01 21.26
N PRO A 232 1.56 33.35 20.10
CA PRO A 232 0.29 33.10 19.39
C PRO A 232 -0.38 31.75 19.67
N THR A 233 0.10 30.98 20.67
CA THR A 233 -0.33 29.60 20.90
C THR A 233 -1.84 29.39 21.09
N PRO A 234 -2.56 30.21 21.88
CA PRO A 234 -4.00 30.01 22.08
C PRO A 234 -4.81 30.11 20.79
N THR A 235 -4.50 31.10 19.93
CA THR A 235 -5.17 31.30 18.63
C THR A 235 -4.84 30.14 17.69
N ASN A 236 -3.57 29.76 17.58
CA ASN A 236 -3.15 28.65 16.72
C ASN A 236 -3.81 27.33 17.11
N LEU A 237 -3.90 27.03 18.42
CA LEU A 237 -4.57 25.83 18.92
C LEU A 237 -6.08 25.87 18.71
N THR A 238 -6.71 27.04 18.83
CA THR A 238 -8.14 27.20 18.53
C THR A 238 -8.42 26.85 17.07
N THR A 239 -7.60 27.35 16.14
CA THR A 239 -7.70 26.99 14.71
C THR A 239 -7.47 25.48 14.50
N ALA A 240 -6.44 24.90 15.12
CA ALA A 240 -6.16 23.46 14.98
C ALA A 240 -7.31 22.58 15.48
N VAL A 241 -7.95 22.94 16.59
CA VAL A 241 -9.10 22.19 17.11
C VAL A 241 -10.33 22.35 16.21
N LEU A 242 -10.57 23.54 15.65
CA LEU A 242 -11.65 23.74 14.67
C LEU A 242 -11.40 22.95 13.38
N ASP A 243 -10.15 22.91 12.90
CA ASP A 243 -9.78 22.12 11.73
C ASP A 243 -9.95 20.62 12.00
N MET A 244 -9.62 20.14 13.20
CA MET A 244 -9.90 18.76 13.63
C MET A 244 -11.41 18.46 13.62
N GLN A 245 -12.25 19.37 14.09
CA GLN A 245 -13.71 19.21 14.07
C GLN A 245 -14.26 19.22 12.64
N THR A 246 -13.73 20.07 11.78
CA THR A 246 -14.05 20.10 10.35
C THR A 246 -13.66 18.78 9.68
N ALA A 247 -12.45 18.28 9.94
CA ALA A 247 -11.97 17.00 9.42
C ALA A 247 -12.83 15.82 9.90
N TYR A 248 -13.21 15.81 11.19
CA TYR A 248 -14.14 14.81 11.74
C TYR A 248 -15.48 14.85 11.01
N THR A 249 -16.05 16.04 10.82
CA THR A 249 -17.36 16.23 10.17
C THR A 249 -17.31 15.87 8.68
N ASP A 250 -16.23 16.22 7.98
CA ASP A 250 -15.98 15.82 6.59
C ASP A 250 -15.89 14.29 6.48
N ALA A 251 -15.07 13.65 7.31
CA ALA A 251 -14.92 12.20 7.32
C ALA A 251 -16.23 11.48 7.65
N ALA A 252 -17.00 11.95 8.65
CA ALA A 252 -18.30 11.39 9.03
C ALA A 252 -19.38 11.62 7.97
N GLY A 253 -19.27 12.71 7.20
CA GLY A 253 -20.24 13.14 6.21
C GLY A 253 -20.03 12.57 4.81
N ARG A 254 -18.95 11.80 4.57
CA ARG A 254 -18.71 11.18 3.26
C ARG A 254 -19.89 10.27 2.88
N PRO A 255 -20.55 10.49 1.73
CA PRO A 255 -21.72 9.72 1.32
C PRO A 255 -21.34 8.43 0.60
N THR A 256 -22.32 7.54 0.42
CA THR A 256 -22.26 6.35 -0.47
C THR A 256 -21.04 5.45 -0.19
N PRO A 257 -21.03 4.71 0.94
CA PRO A 257 -19.92 3.81 1.26
C PRO A 257 -19.76 2.71 0.21
N ASN A 258 -18.50 2.37 -0.11
CA ASN A 258 -18.17 1.20 -0.92
C ASN A 258 -18.45 -0.10 -0.15
N PHE A 259 -18.28 -0.07 1.18
CA PHE A 259 -18.49 -1.20 2.06
C PHE A 259 -19.39 -0.79 3.23
N LEU A 260 -20.53 -1.46 3.38
CA LEU A 260 -21.49 -1.22 4.45
C LEU A 260 -21.48 -2.39 5.44
N ASN A 261 -21.25 -2.10 6.72
CA ASN A 261 -21.25 -3.05 7.83
C ASN A 261 -20.36 -4.28 7.59
N LEU A 262 -19.21 -4.10 6.93
CA LEU A 262 -18.29 -5.18 6.57
C LEU A 262 -17.90 -6.02 7.82
N GLY A 263 -17.98 -7.34 7.70
CA GLY A 263 -17.66 -8.26 8.79
C GLY A 263 -18.56 -8.10 10.03
N SER A 264 -19.71 -7.44 9.90
CA SER A 264 -20.58 -7.07 11.02
C SER A 264 -19.84 -6.31 12.13
N GLY A 265 -18.84 -5.51 11.75
CA GLY A 265 -17.99 -4.76 12.67
C GLY A 265 -16.74 -5.50 13.13
N ASN A 266 -16.57 -6.79 12.85
CA ASN A 266 -15.30 -7.48 13.06
C ASN A 266 -14.50 -7.52 11.75
N ILE A 267 -13.40 -6.77 11.71
CA ILE A 267 -12.54 -6.69 10.52
C ILE A 267 -11.26 -7.51 10.65
N GLY A 268 -11.05 -8.23 11.76
CA GLY A 268 -9.85 -9.04 11.97
C GLY A 268 -9.66 -10.11 10.91
N GLY A 269 -8.43 -10.25 10.41
CA GLY A 269 -8.06 -11.20 9.36
C GLY A 269 -8.37 -10.73 7.94
N LEU A 270 -8.99 -9.56 7.76
CA LEU A 270 -9.33 -9.04 6.44
C LEU A 270 -8.18 -8.25 5.81
N THR A 271 -8.15 -8.28 4.48
CA THR A 271 -7.40 -7.33 3.65
C THR A 271 -8.38 -6.29 3.09
N LEU A 272 -8.20 -5.03 3.46
CA LEU A 272 -9.09 -3.93 3.11
C LEU A 272 -8.47 -3.11 1.97
N VAL A 273 -9.20 -3.02 0.86
CA VAL A 273 -8.83 -2.22 -0.32
C VAL A 273 -9.21 -0.74 -0.10
N PRO A 274 -8.64 0.21 -0.86
CA PRO A 274 -8.98 1.61 -0.74
C PRO A 274 -10.47 1.88 -0.94
N GLY A 275 -11.01 2.77 -0.12
CA GLY A 275 -12.41 3.19 -0.23
C GLY A 275 -13.02 3.71 1.06
N LEU A 276 -14.31 4.00 0.97
CA LEU A 276 -15.16 4.42 2.07
C LEU A 276 -15.87 3.21 2.68
N TYR A 277 -15.66 3.02 3.97
CA TYR A 277 -16.29 1.98 4.77
C TYR A 277 -17.16 2.62 5.83
N GLN A 278 -18.35 2.08 6.04
CA GLN A 278 -19.28 2.60 7.03
C GLN A 278 -19.88 1.48 7.88
N TRP A 279 -19.88 1.69 9.20
CA TRP A 279 -20.56 0.85 10.17
C TRP A 279 -21.57 1.66 10.98
N GLY A 280 -22.79 1.14 11.08
CA GLY A 280 -23.80 1.62 12.03
C GLY A 280 -23.57 1.13 13.47
N SER A 281 -22.40 0.56 13.76
CA SER A 281 -22.02 -0.09 15.01
C SER A 281 -20.57 0.25 15.40
N SER A 282 -20.12 -0.30 16.53
CA SER A 282 -18.69 -0.38 16.87
C SER A 282 -17.94 -1.31 15.89
N VAL A 283 -16.64 -1.09 15.78
CA VAL A 283 -15.69 -1.91 15.00
C VAL A 283 -14.64 -2.51 15.92
N THR A 284 -14.28 -3.77 15.66
CA THR A 284 -13.29 -4.54 16.41
C THR A 284 -12.21 -5.11 15.50
N ILE A 285 -10.97 -5.14 16.00
CA ILE A 285 -9.80 -5.73 15.36
C ILE A 285 -9.21 -6.81 16.30
N PRO A 286 -9.81 -8.02 16.34
CA PRO A 286 -9.35 -9.13 17.19
C PRO A 286 -8.21 -9.96 16.56
N ALA A 287 -7.94 -9.77 15.28
CA ALA A 287 -6.85 -10.38 14.52
C ALA A 287 -6.19 -9.31 13.64
N ASP A 288 -5.01 -9.61 13.09
CA ASP A 288 -4.29 -8.67 12.22
C ASP A 288 -5.12 -8.27 11.00
N VAL A 289 -4.93 -7.05 10.53
CA VAL A 289 -5.63 -6.48 9.36
C VAL A 289 -4.59 -5.96 8.39
N THR A 290 -4.83 -6.14 7.09
CA THR A 290 -3.98 -5.56 6.05
C THR A 290 -4.74 -4.45 5.31
N LEU A 291 -4.13 -3.29 5.14
CA LEU A 291 -4.61 -2.23 4.25
C LEU A 291 -3.74 -2.26 3.00
N SER A 292 -4.32 -2.63 1.86
CA SER A 292 -3.57 -2.91 0.64
C SER A 292 -4.02 -2.02 -0.51
N GLY A 293 -3.14 -1.15 -0.97
CA GLY A 293 -3.38 -0.24 -2.09
C GLY A 293 -2.12 0.59 -2.39
N GLY A 294 -2.20 1.46 -3.39
CA GLY A 294 -1.11 2.31 -3.82
C GLY A 294 -0.78 3.47 -2.86
N ALA A 295 0.31 4.17 -3.14
CA ALA A 295 0.79 5.27 -2.31
C ALA A 295 -0.13 6.49 -2.24
N SER A 296 -1.00 6.70 -3.24
CA SER A 296 -1.98 7.79 -3.28
C SER A 296 -3.38 7.36 -2.84
N ASP A 297 -3.58 6.06 -2.60
CA ASP A 297 -4.90 5.53 -2.29
C ASP A 297 -5.35 5.93 -0.88
N VAL A 298 -6.67 6.05 -0.71
CA VAL A 298 -7.29 6.59 0.51
C VAL A 298 -8.26 5.58 1.11
N TRP A 299 -8.22 5.48 2.45
CA TRP A 299 -9.18 4.74 3.25
C TRP A 299 -9.88 5.70 4.21
N ILE A 300 -11.22 5.65 4.23
CA ILE A 300 -12.02 6.36 5.23
C ILE A 300 -12.92 5.32 5.91
N PHE A 301 -12.73 5.15 7.21
CA PHE A 301 -13.52 4.27 8.05
C PHE A 301 -14.45 5.11 8.94
N GLN A 302 -15.76 5.00 8.73
CA GLN A 302 -16.79 5.67 9.51
C GLN A 302 -17.46 4.68 10.45
N MET A 303 -17.51 4.98 11.74
CA MET A 303 -18.26 4.16 12.70
C MET A 303 -19.02 5.01 13.70
N SER A 304 -20.28 4.62 13.95
CA SER A 304 -21.15 5.28 14.94
C SER A 304 -20.86 4.85 16.37
N GLY A 305 -20.13 3.74 16.57
CA GLY A 305 -19.70 3.24 17.86
C GLY A 305 -18.20 3.42 18.13
N ASP A 306 -17.66 2.51 18.92
CA ASP A 306 -16.26 2.49 19.33
C ASP A 306 -15.36 1.79 18.29
N LEU A 307 -14.06 2.06 18.36
CA LEU A 307 -13.02 1.27 17.71
C LEU A 307 -12.18 0.54 18.77
N VAL A 308 -12.18 -0.79 18.75
CA VAL A 308 -11.41 -1.59 19.70
C VAL A 308 -10.44 -2.52 18.96
N MET A 309 -9.14 -2.27 19.12
CA MET A 309 -8.09 -3.15 18.64
C MET A 309 -7.55 -3.99 19.79
N SER A 310 -7.59 -5.32 19.64
CA SER A 310 -7.09 -6.23 20.68
C SER A 310 -5.58 -6.11 20.87
N ALA A 311 -5.10 -6.53 22.04
CA ALA A 311 -3.69 -6.57 22.37
C ALA A 311 -2.88 -7.39 21.36
N SER A 312 -1.64 -6.96 21.10
CA SER A 312 -0.67 -7.64 20.23
C SER A 312 -1.15 -7.90 18.81
N LYS A 313 -2.09 -7.09 18.29
CA LYS A 313 -2.53 -7.12 16.90
C LYS A 313 -1.82 -6.05 16.08
N ARG A 314 -1.82 -6.22 14.76
CA ARG A 314 -1.17 -5.29 13.83
C ARG A 314 -2.09 -4.92 12.67
N ILE A 315 -2.09 -3.63 12.34
CA ILE A 315 -2.49 -3.15 11.03
C ILE A 315 -1.24 -3.11 10.15
N THR A 316 -1.27 -3.80 9.02
CA THR A 316 -0.14 -3.90 8.07
C THR A 316 -0.47 -3.13 6.80
N LEU A 317 0.46 -2.32 6.31
CA LEU A 317 0.32 -1.61 5.03
C LEU A 317 1.00 -2.41 3.91
N ALA A 318 0.28 -2.61 2.80
CA ALA A 318 0.76 -3.33 1.62
C ALA A 318 0.51 -2.52 0.34
N GLY A 319 1.20 -2.86 -0.75
CA GLY A 319 1.02 -2.23 -2.08
C GLY A 319 1.54 -0.80 -2.21
N GLY A 320 2.14 -0.25 -1.15
CA GLY A 320 2.59 1.15 -1.08
C GLY A 320 1.68 2.05 -0.26
N ALA A 321 0.61 1.52 0.35
CA ALA A 321 -0.30 2.24 1.22
C ALA A 321 0.45 3.04 2.30
N GLN A 322 -0.05 4.25 2.62
CA GLN A 322 0.59 5.17 3.55
C GLN A 322 -0.38 5.59 4.66
N ALA A 323 0.09 5.58 5.92
CA ALA A 323 -0.67 6.01 7.09
C ALA A 323 -1.35 7.38 6.94
N LYS A 324 -0.71 8.32 6.21
CA LYS A 324 -1.24 9.67 5.99
C LYS A 324 -2.53 9.72 5.16
N ASN A 325 -2.87 8.64 4.46
CA ASN A 325 -4.09 8.54 3.64
C ASN A 325 -5.17 7.65 4.26
N ILE A 326 -4.98 7.22 5.52
CA ILE A 326 -5.91 6.33 6.21
C ILE A 326 -6.58 7.14 7.33
N PHE A 327 -7.90 7.25 7.30
CA PHE A 327 -8.68 8.07 8.22
C PHE A 327 -9.71 7.20 8.95
N TRP A 328 -9.67 7.24 10.27
CA TRP A 328 -10.57 6.53 11.16
C TRP A 328 -11.45 7.55 11.89
N GLN A 329 -12.67 7.77 11.39
CA GLN A 329 -13.67 8.57 12.07
C GLN A 329 -14.45 7.68 13.05
N VAL A 330 -14.39 8.04 14.33
CA VAL A 330 -14.98 7.24 15.41
C VAL A 330 -15.88 8.12 16.28
N ALA A 331 -17.18 7.84 16.30
CA ALA A 331 -18.14 8.59 17.12
C ALA A 331 -18.09 8.20 18.61
N GLY A 332 -17.71 6.96 18.90
CA GLY A 332 -17.38 6.50 20.24
C GLY A 332 -15.92 6.75 20.62
N GLN A 333 -15.38 5.88 21.47
CA GLN A 333 -13.98 5.90 21.90
C GLN A 333 -13.11 4.97 21.07
N VAL A 334 -11.80 5.21 21.09
CA VAL A 334 -10.79 4.33 20.52
C VAL A 334 -9.96 3.69 21.61
N THR A 335 -9.81 2.37 21.56
CA THR A 335 -8.93 1.60 22.45
C THR A 335 -7.98 0.75 21.62
N ILE A 336 -6.69 1.07 21.70
CA ILE A 336 -5.60 0.31 21.10
C ILE A 336 -4.95 -0.54 22.18
N GLY A 337 -5.13 -1.85 22.08
CA GLY A 337 -4.72 -2.81 23.11
C GLY A 337 -3.20 -2.86 23.34
N ALA A 338 -2.81 -3.41 24.48
CA ALA A 338 -1.40 -3.50 24.87
C ALA A 338 -0.54 -4.19 23.78
N GLY A 339 0.61 -3.58 23.45
CA GLY A 339 1.53 -4.06 22.42
C GLY A 339 0.98 -4.10 20.99
N ALA A 340 -0.21 -3.55 20.72
CA ALA A 340 -0.75 -3.49 19.37
C ALA A 340 -0.05 -2.42 18.51
N HIS A 341 -0.13 -2.56 17.19
CA HIS A 341 0.42 -1.61 16.23
C HIS A 341 -0.66 -1.07 15.29
N PHE A 342 -0.85 0.25 15.34
CA PHE A 342 -1.90 0.96 14.61
C PHE A 342 -1.34 1.85 13.48
N GLU A 343 -2.08 1.95 12.39
CA GLU A 343 -1.72 2.73 11.20
C GLU A 343 -2.88 3.66 10.83
N GLY A 344 -2.61 4.97 10.71
CA GLY A 344 -3.57 5.96 10.22
C GLY A 344 -3.89 7.12 11.16
N ILE A 345 -4.78 8.00 10.72
CA ILE A 345 -5.21 9.21 11.42
C ILE A 345 -6.53 8.91 12.12
N ILE A 346 -6.56 9.00 13.45
CA ILE A 346 -7.77 8.83 14.24
C ILE A 346 -8.41 10.20 14.44
N LEU A 347 -9.67 10.33 14.03
CA LEU A 347 -10.57 11.45 14.30
C LEU A 347 -11.66 10.95 15.24
N SER A 348 -11.42 11.04 16.56
CA SER A 348 -12.36 10.56 17.57
C SER A 348 -13.22 11.68 18.14
N GLN A 349 -14.52 11.45 18.26
CA GLN A 349 -15.43 12.35 18.97
C GLN A 349 -15.25 12.29 20.49
N THR A 350 -14.71 11.19 21.01
CA THR A 350 -14.47 11.04 22.44
C THR A 350 -12.99 10.72 22.70
N ALA A 351 -12.70 9.72 23.53
CA ALA A 351 -11.37 9.43 24.03
C ALA A 351 -10.59 8.50 23.09
N ILE A 352 -9.27 8.67 23.06
CA ILE A 352 -8.34 7.73 22.44
C ILE A 352 -7.41 7.19 23.53
N THR A 353 -7.34 5.86 23.67
CA THR A 353 -6.46 5.20 24.64
C THR A 353 -5.50 4.26 23.92
N LEU A 354 -4.19 4.48 24.10
CA LEU A 354 -3.14 3.54 23.70
C LEU A 354 -2.62 2.86 24.98
N GLN A 355 -2.93 1.59 25.14
CA GLN A 355 -2.52 0.79 26.29
C GLN A 355 -1.03 0.45 26.25
N THR A 356 -0.54 -0.19 27.32
CA THR A 356 0.88 -0.48 27.57
C THR A 356 1.64 -0.92 26.32
N GLY A 357 2.61 -0.12 25.90
CA GLY A 357 3.52 -0.46 24.80
C GLY A 357 2.87 -0.51 23.41
N ALA A 358 1.64 -0.02 23.24
CA ALA A 358 1.04 0.13 21.93
C ALA A 358 1.84 1.14 21.09
N THR A 359 1.85 0.93 19.78
CA THR A 359 2.58 1.77 18.82
C THR A 359 1.65 2.27 17.73
N MET A 360 1.89 3.47 17.22
CA MET A 360 1.08 4.09 16.19
C MET A 360 1.96 4.89 15.21
N ASN A 361 1.77 4.63 13.91
CA ASN A 361 2.18 5.53 12.85
C ASN A 361 0.94 6.29 12.38
N GLY A 362 0.83 7.56 12.75
CA GLY A 362 -0.46 8.24 12.63
C GLY A 362 -0.60 9.52 13.44
N ARG A 363 -1.86 9.94 13.60
CA ARG A 363 -2.24 11.07 14.45
C ARG A 363 -3.40 10.67 15.36
N ALA A 364 -3.33 11.03 16.63
CA ALA A 364 -4.42 10.87 17.59
C ALA A 364 -5.12 12.21 17.81
N LEU A 365 -6.24 12.42 17.11
CA LEU A 365 -7.01 13.67 17.13
C LEU A 365 -8.34 13.41 17.86
N ALA A 366 -8.44 13.87 19.11
CA ALA A 366 -9.56 13.56 20.00
C ALA A 366 -10.35 14.82 20.40
N GLN A 367 -11.67 14.77 20.28
CA GLN A 367 -12.54 15.82 20.81
C GLN A 367 -12.75 15.74 22.33
N SER A 368 -12.21 14.72 23.01
CA SER A 368 -12.01 14.72 24.46
C SER A 368 -10.53 14.53 24.84
N GLN A 369 -10.15 13.39 25.42
CA GLN A 369 -8.83 13.12 25.97
C GLN A 369 -8.05 12.08 25.15
N VAL A 370 -6.72 12.16 25.24
CA VAL A 370 -5.83 11.08 24.78
C VAL A 370 -5.06 10.53 25.98
N ALA A 371 -5.10 9.22 26.19
CA ALA A 371 -4.37 8.54 27.27
C ALA A 371 -3.36 7.56 26.69
N LEU A 372 -2.10 7.70 27.13
CA LEU A 372 -0.99 6.83 26.74
C LEU A 372 -0.49 6.05 27.95
N ASP A 373 -0.17 4.78 27.75
CA ASP A 373 0.56 3.97 28.71
C ASP A 373 1.80 3.38 28.04
N SER A 374 2.97 3.95 28.35
CA SER A 374 4.25 3.57 27.75
C SER A 374 4.20 3.42 26.22
N ALA A 375 3.32 4.18 25.57
CA ALA A 375 2.99 4.03 24.16
C ALA A 375 3.90 4.87 23.25
N THR A 376 4.02 4.46 21.99
CA THR A 376 4.76 5.21 20.95
C THR A 376 3.81 5.77 19.90
N VAL A 377 3.93 7.06 19.59
CA VAL A 377 3.15 7.72 18.53
C VAL A 377 4.09 8.47 17.59
N THR A 378 4.08 8.11 16.32
CA THR A 378 4.94 8.72 15.29
C THR A 378 4.08 9.39 14.23
N LYS A 379 4.19 10.71 14.10
CA LYS A 379 3.50 11.47 13.05
C LYS A 379 3.97 11.00 11.65
N PRO A 380 3.06 10.73 10.69
CA PRO A 380 3.43 10.37 9.33
C PRO A 380 4.25 11.47 8.65
N ALA A 381 5.16 11.05 7.76
CA ALA A 381 5.85 11.97 6.85
C ALA A 381 4.83 12.74 5.96
N PRO A 382 5.18 13.97 5.50
CA PRO A 382 4.33 14.76 4.61
C PRO A 382 3.89 14.03 3.34
#